data_AF-A0A3T0KME6-F1
#
_entry.id   AF-A0A3T0KME6-F1
#
_cell.length_a   1.000
_cell.length_b   1.000
_cell.length_c   1.000
_cell.angle_alpha   90.00
_cell.angle_beta   90.00
_cell.angle_gamma   90.00
#
_symmetry.space_group_name_H-M   'P 1'
#
loop_
_entity.id
_entity.type
_entity.pdbx_description
1 polymer ?
#
loop_
_entity_poly.entity_id
_entity_poly.type
_entity_poly.pdbx_seq_one_letter_code
_entity_poly.pdbx_strand_id
1 'polypeptide(L)'
;MKIVLSSTVEQEQEIANLASYLYDSVFPKFFTEEEIRHFQEIGVLQVNKSDFPYSGTLRAAFQVIACLQVMIVILEKKEQDASSVDSELVKQFEQNITLLNEYGIFFPFYYKHFNRIQKESPENTNMMYTQPDNEFLI
;
A
#
# COMPACT_ATOMS: atom_id res chain seq x y z
N MET A 1 25.25 -12.78 -26.66
CA MET A 1 24.70 -13.24 -25.37
C MET A 1 24.72 -12.07 -24.41
N LYS A 2 23.57 -11.68 -23.84
CA LYS A 2 23.50 -10.70 -22.74
C LYS A 2 23.44 -11.54 -21.45
N ILE A 3 24.49 -11.50 -20.64
CA ILE A 3 24.50 -12.20 -19.35
C ILE A 3 23.53 -11.46 -18.43
N VAL A 4 22.48 -12.14 -17.98
CA VAL A 4 21.52 -11.59 -17.02
C VAL A 4 21.84 -12.20 -15.67
N LEU A 5 22.13 -11.37 -14.69
CA LEU A 5 22.41 -11.81 -13.32
C LEU A 5 21.07 -12.07 -12.62
N SER A 6 20.92 -13.24 -12.03
CA SER A 6 19.82 -13.54 -11.12
C SER A 6 19.98 -12.73 -9.83
N SER A 7 18.86 -12.45 -9.15
CA SER A 7 18.86 -11.84 -7.84
C SER A 7 19.52 -12.73 -6.81
N THR A 8 20.06 -12.11 -5.75
CA THR A 8 20.64 -12.84 -4.63
C THR A 8 19.56 -13.20 -3.61
N VAL A 9 19.82 -14.22 -2.80
CA VAL A 9 18.89 -14.64 -1.73
C VAL A 9 18.62 -13.49 -0.76
N GLU A 10 19.62 -12.68 -0.46
CA GLU A 10 19.50 -11.52 0.42
C GLU A 10 18.55 -10.47 -0.14
N GLN A 11 18.55 -10.25 -1.47
CA GLN A 11 17.64 -9.29 -2.09
C GLN A 11 16.20 -9.78 -2.05
N GLU A 12 15.96 -11.06 -2.34
CA GLU A 12 14.62 -11.65 -2.26
C GLU A 12 14.10 -11.62 -0.82
N GLN A 13 14.97 -11.90 0.15
CA GLN A 13 14.65 -11.79 1.56
C GLN A 13 14.31 -10.34 1.96
N GLU A 14 15.05 -9.36 1.45
CA GLU A 14 14.76 -7.94 1.72
C GLU A 14 13.41 -7.51 1.15
N ILE A 15 13.05 -7.96 -0.05
CA ILE A 15 11.72 -7.71 -0.63
C ILE A 15 10.63 -8.29 0.29
N ALA A 16 10.81 -9.53 0.76
CA ALA A 16 9.88 -10.17 1.67
C ALA A 16 9.78 -9.43 3.02
N ASN A 17 10.91 -8.94 3.55
CA ASN A 17 10.95 -8.16 4.79
C ASN A 17 10.19 -6.83 4.64
N LEU A 18 10.42 -6.10 3.54
CA LEU A 18 9.74 -4.84 3.26
C LEU A 18 8.24 -5.03 3.03
N ALA A 19 7.85 -6.10 2.32
CA ALA A 19 6.45 -6.47 2.17
C ALA A 19 5.81 -6.78 3.52
N SER A 20 6.50 -7.56 4.38
CA SER A 20 6.02 -7.86 5.74
C SER A 20 5.87 -6.59 6.57
N TYR A 21 6.83 -5.67 6.51
CA TYR A 21 6.74 -4.37 7.18
C TYR A 21 5.54 -3.54 6.72
N LEU A 22 5.24 -3.54 5.41
CA LEU A 22 4.05 -2.89 4.89
C LEU A 22 2.77 -3.48 5.50
N TYR A 23 2.66 -4.81 5.60
CA TYR A 23 1.51 -5.48 6.20
C TYR A 23 1.39 -5.28 7.72
N ASP A 24 2.51 -5.31 8.44
CA ASP A 24 2.50 -5.34 9.91
C ASP A 24 2.50 -3.94 10.53
N SER A 25 3.11 -2.95 9.86
CA SER A 25 3.36 -1.63 10.44
C SER A 25 2.72 -0.48 9.66
N VAL A 26 2.65 -0.57 8.32
CA VAL A 26 2.15 0.54 7.50
C VAL A 26 0.66 0.43 7.23
N PHE A 27 0.19 -0.67 6.63
CA PHE A 27 -1.22 -0.88 6.29
C PHE A 27 -2.18 -0.75 7.48
N PRO A 28 -1.88 -1.24 8.70
CA PRO A 28 -2.77 -1.07 9.85
C PRO A 28 -3.03 0.39 10.27
N LYS A 29 -2.27 1.35 9.73
CA LYS A 29 -2.49 2.79 9.94
C LYS A 29 -3.54 3.37 8.99
N PHE A 30 -3.82 2.69 7.88
CA PHE A 30 -4.66 3.17 6.77
C PHE A 30 -5.83 2.25 6.44
N PHE A 31 -5.78 0.97 6.81
CA PHE A 31 -6.77 -0.05 6.47
C PHE A 31 -7.15 -0.89 7.69
N THR A 32 -8.36 -1.42 7.68
CA THR A 32 -8.87 -2.32 8.71
C THR A 32 -8.26 -3.72 8.56
N GLU A 33 -8.30 -4.54 9.62
CA GLU A 33 -7.79 -5.91 9.56
C GLU A 33 -8.49 -6.76 8.50
N GLU A 34 -9.78 -6.53 8.25
CA GLU A 34 -10.56 -7.23 7.24
C GLU A 34 -10.07 -6.89 5.82
N GLU A 35 -9.84 -5.61 5.54
CA GLU A 35 -9.26 -5.16 4.27
C GLU A 35 -7.84 -5.71 4.08
N ILE A 36 -7.02 -5.67 5.13
CA ILE A 36 -5.64 -6.19 5.07
C ILE A 36 -5.63 -7.68 4.78
N ARG A 37 -6.53 -8.46 5.40
CA ARG A 37 -6.69 -9.88 5.10
C ARG A 37 -7.09 -10.10 3.64
N HIS A 38 -8.03 -9.30 3.14
CA HIS A 38 -8.42 -9.36 1.73
C HIS A 38 -7.24 -9.06 0.79
N PHE A 39 -6.35 -8.13 1.14
CA PHE A 39 -5.16 -7.83 0.35
C PHE A 39 -4.21 -9.03 0.23
N GLN A 40 -4.08 -9.81 1.32
CA GLN A 40 -3.30 -11.06 1.30
C GLN A 40 -3.95 -12.11 0.40
N GLU A 41 -5.27 -12.25 0.44
CA GLU A 41 -6.04 -13.19 -0.39
C GLU A 41 -5.90 -12.88 -1.89
N ILE A 42 -5.96 -11.59 -2.26
CA ILE A 42 -5.75 -11.15 -3.65
C ILE A 42 -4.27 -11.02 -4.01
N GLY A 43 -3.35 -11.33 -3.10
CA GLY A 43 -1.91 -11.39 -3.34
C GLY A 43 -1.23 -10.06 -3.59
N VAL A 44 -1.63 -8.99 -2.90
CA VAL A 44 -0.90 -7.71 -2.94
C VAL A 44 0.51 -7.89 -2.37
N LEU A 45 1.52 -7.37 -3.07
CA LEU A 45 2.95 -7.51 -2.74
C LEU A 45 3.49 -8.95 -2.73
N GLN A 46 2.73 -9.93 -3.22
CA GLN A 46 3.26 -11.29 -3.38
C GLN A 46 4.18 -11.36 -4.59
N VAL A 47 5.40 -11.86 -4.35
CA VAL A 47 6.36 -12.19 -5.40
C VAL A 47 5.96 -13.56 -5.99
N ASN A 48 5.87 -13.67 -7.31
CA ASN A 48 5.46 -14.88 -8.06
C ASN A 48 3.96 -15.22 -8.05
N LYS A 49 3.09 -14.29 -8.43
CA LYS A 49 1.76 -14.66 -8.94
C LYS A 49 1.91 -15.26 -10.34
N SER A 50 1.20 -16.35 -10.63
CA SER A 50 1.27 -17.07 -11.91
C SER A 50 1.02 -16.20 -13.15
N ASP A 51 0.27 -15.10 -12.98
CA ASP A 51 -0.08 -14.15 -14.04
C ASP A 51 0.97 -13.05 -14.28
N PHE A 52 1.92 -12.85 -13.36
CA PHE A 52 2.97 -11.83 -13.43
C PHE A 52 4.31 -12.41 -12.97
N PRO A 53 5.08 -13.07 -13.85
CA PRO A 53 6.34 -13.67 -13.47
C PRO A 53 7.38 -12.57 -13.22
N TYR A 54 7.66 -12.31 -11.94
CA TYR A 54 8.79 -11.51 -11.53
C TYR A 54 10.08 -12.13 -12.10
N SER A 55 10.85 -11.32 -12.84
CA SER A 55 11.98 -11.80 -13.64
C SER A 55 13.13 -12.40 -12.83
N GLY A 56 13.16 -12.18 -11.50
CA GLY A 56 14.22 -12.69 -10.63
C GLY A 56 15.62 -12.20 -10.99
N THR A 57 15.72 -11.04 -11.64
CA THR A 57 17.03 -10.47 -12.03
C THR A 57 17.55 -9.55 -10.93
N LEU A 58 18.87 -9.49 -10.76
CA LEU A 58 19.55 -8.62 -9.79
C LEU A 58 19.06 -7.17 -9.88
N ARG A 59 18.88 -6.68 -11.12
CA ARG A 59 18.40 -5.32 -11.38
C ARG A 59 16.94 -5.16 -10.98
N ALA A 60 16.07 -6.12 -11.32
CA ALA A 60 14.67 -6.07 -10.92
C ALA A 60 14.54 -6.06 -9.39
N ALA A 61 15.29 -6.92 -8.69
CA ALA A 61 15.26 -6.98 -7.23
C ALA A 61 15.64 -5.65 -6.58
N PHE A 62 16.75 -5.03 -7.02
CA PHE A 62 17.14 -3.71 -6.52
C PHE A 62 16.09 -2.63 -6.78
N GLN A 63 15.46 -2.64 -7.96
CA GLN A 63 14.43 -1.66 -8.30
C GLN A 63 13.17 -1.85 -7.46
N VAL A 64 12.75 -3.09 -7.25
CA VAL A 64 11.63 -3.42 -6.35
C VAL A 64 11.92 -2.93 -4.93
N ILE A 65 13.09 -3.26 -4.37
CA ILE A 65 13.49 -2.83 -3.03
C ILE A 65 13.39 -1.30 -2.91
N ALA A 66 13.97 -0.59 -3.88
CA ALA A 66 13.92 0.87 -3.90
C ALA A 66 12.48 1.41 -3.97
N CYS A 67 11.63 0.82 -4.82
CA CYS A 67 10.23 1.22 -4.92
C CYS A 67 9.48 1.03 -3.59
N LEU A 68 9.63 -0.13 -2.95
CA LEU A 68 9.00 -0.43 -1.66
C LEU A 68 9.47 0.52 -0.58
N GLN A 69 10.78 0.79 -0.49
CA GLN A 69 11.33 1.73 0.50
C GLN A 69 10.81 3.15 0.30
N VAL A 70 10.79 3.65 -0.95
CA VAL A 70 10.26 4.99 -1.24
C VAL A 70 8.79 5.08 -0.87
N MET A 71 8.00 4.06 -1.21
CA MET A 71 6.59 4.02 -0.84
C MET A 71 6.39 4.02 0.68
N ILE A 72 7.16 3.23 1.43
CA ILE A 72 7.14 3.23 2.90
C ILE A 72 7.40 4.64 3.44
N VAL A 73 8.49 5.30 3.01
CA VAL A 73 8.86 6.65 3.48
C VAL A 73 7.76 7.66 3.17
N ILE A 74 7.16 7.60 1.97
CA ILE A 74 6.06 8.50 1.59
C ILE A 74 4.83 8.27 2.48
N LEU A 75 4.48 7.02 2.76
CA LEU A 75 3.32 6.68 3.61
C LEU A 75 3.55 7.07 5.06
N GLU A 76 4.76 6.87 5.60
CA GLU A 76 5.12 7.31 6.95
C GLU A 76 5.11 8.83 7.10
N LYS A 77 5.60 9.57 6.10
CA LYS A 77 5.47 11.03 6.09
C LYS A 77 4.01 11.48 6.07
N LYS A 78 3.18 10.81 5.26
CA LYS A 78 1.74 11.08 5.19
C LYS A 78 1.03 10.84 6.53
N GLU A 79 1.46 9.83 7.28
CA GLU A 79 0.95 9.57 8.62
C GLU A 79 1.27 10.71 9.60
N GLN A 80 2.50 11.24 9.54
CA GLN A 80 3.00 12.27 10.46
C GLN A 80 2.47 13.67 10.12
N ASP A 81 2.36 14.02 8.83
CA ASP A 81 1.85 15.31 8.36
C ASP A 81 0.72 15.09 7.35
N ALA A 82 -0.49 14.89 7.87
CA ALA A 82 -1.70 14.74 7.06
C ALA A 82 -2.18 16.06 6.43
N SER A 83 -1.59 17.20 6.82
CA SER A 83 -2.02 18.54 6.41
C SER A 83 -1.38 19.05 5.12
N SER A 84 -0.26 18.47 4.67
CA SER A 84 0.42 18.86 3.44
C SER A 84 0.45 17.72 2.41
N VAL A 85 -0.44 17.78 1.42
CA VAL A 85 -0.36 16.90 0.25
C VAL A 85 0.63 17.51 -0.73
N ASP A 86 1.88 17.05 -0.70
CA ASP A 86 2.88 17.40 -1.69
C ASP A 86 2.62 16.63 -3.00
N SER A 87 2.28 17.36 -4.07
CA SER A 87 1.97 16.78 -5.38
C SER A 87 3.14 16.02 -5.99
N GLU A 88 4.38 16.37 -5.64
CA GLU A 88 5.57 15.64 -6.10
C GLU A 88 5.68 14.28 -5.40
N LEU A 89 5.36 14.19 -4.10
CA LEU A 89 5.33 12.92 -3.38
C LEU A 89 4.23 12.00 -3.92
N VAL A 90 3.06 12.56 -4.26
CA VAL A 90 1.98 11.79 -4.91
C VAL A 90 2.48 11.21 -6.23
N LYS A 91 3.08 12.05 -7.08
CA LYS A 91 3.60 11.62 -8.38
C LYS A 91 4.68 10.55 -8.24
N GLN A 92 5.60 10.69 -7.29
CA GLN A 92 6.62 9.69 -7.02
C GLN A 92 5.99 8.37 -6.55
N PHE A 93 4.99 8.41 -5.69
CA PHE A 93 4.29 7.20 -5.24
C PHE A 93 3.66 6.46 -6.43
N GLU A 94 2.93 7.16 -7.29
CA GLU A 94 2.27 6.57 -8.47
C GLU A 94 3.28 5.99 -9.47
N GLN A 95 4.43 6.64 -9.65
CA GLN A 95 5.52 6.11 -10.47
C GLN A 95 6.09 4.81 -9.91
N ASN A 96 6.31 4.73 -8.59
CA ASN A 96 6.81 3.52 -7.94
C ASN A 96 5.80 2.36 -8.02
N ILE A 97 4.49 2.64 -7.91
CA ILE A 97 3.44 1.63 -8.13
C ILE A 97 3.50 1.09 -9.56
N THR A 98 3.64 1.98 -10.54
CA THR A 98 3.74 1.57 -11.95
C THR A 98 4.95 0.66 -12.15
N LEU A 99 6.11 1.02 -11.61
CA LEU A 99 7.33 0.22 -11.67
C LEU A 99 7.16 -1.14 -10.99
N LEU A 100 6.58 -1.20 -9.79
CA LEU A 100 6.33 -2.48 -9.11
C LEU A 100 5.50 -3.43 -9.97
N ASN A 101 4.41 -2.92 -10.57
CA ASN A 101 3.56 -3.72 -11.45
C ASN A 101 4.31 -4.15 -12.73
N GLU A 102 5.14 -3.29 -13.32
CA GLU A 102 6.02 -3.65 -14.46
C GLU A 102 7.04 -4.74 -14.11
N TYR A 103 7.54 -4.76 -12.88
CA TYR A 103 8.43 -5.82 -12.39
C TYR A 103 7.68 -7.08 -11.95
N GLY A 104 6.34 -7.11 -12.05
CA GLY A 104 5.51 -8.26 -11.74
C GLY A 104 5.09 -8.37 -10.27
N ILE A 105 5.17 -7.27 -9.52
CA ILE A 105 4.68 -7.18 -8.14
C ILE A 105 3.36 -6.43 -8.15
N PHE A 106 2.31 -7.16 -7.82
CA PHE A 106 0.96 -6.63 -7.84
C PHE A 106 0.74 -5.63 -6.69
N PHE A 107 0.40 -4.39 -7.05
CA PHE A 107 0.03 -3.35 -6.09
C PHE A 107 -1.16 -2.52 -6.61
N PRO A 108 -2.39 -2.82 -6.17
CA PRO A 108 -3.63 -2.25 -6.73
C PRO A 108 -4.11 -0.99 -5.99
N PHE A 109 -3.18 -0.17 -5.48
CA PHE A 109 -3.54 1.03 -4.74
C PHE A 109 -3.02 2.29 -5.39
N TYR A 110 -3.72 3.39 -5.14
CA TYR A 110 -3.30 4.75 -5.47
C TYR A 110 -3.00 5.49 -4.17
N TYR A 111 -2.24 6.58 -4.24
CA TYR A 111 -1.92 7.41 -3.08
C TYR A 111 -3.18 7.83 -2.28
N LYS A 112 -4.29 8.09 -2.98
CA LYS A 112 -5.59 8.48 -2.39
C LYS A 112 -6.27 7.39 -1.55
N HIS A 113 -5.89 6.11 -1.70
CA HIS A 113 -6.44 5.03 -0.89
C HIS A 113 -5.87 5.02 0.53
N PHE A 114 -4.72 5.65 0.74
CA PHE A 114 -4.06 5.75 2.05
C PHE A 114 -4.57 6.94 2.84
N ASN A 115 -5.87 7.00 3.10
CA ASN A 115 -6.42 7.96 4.05
C ASN A 115 -6.40 7.33 5.43
N ARG A 116 -5.89 8.07 6.42
CA ARG A 116 -5.82 7.58 7.79
C ARG A 116 -7.21 7.14 8.24
N ILE A 117 -7.33 5.91 8.73
CA ILE A 117 -8.53 5.54 9.49
C ILE A 117 -8.55 6.49 10.67
N GLN A 118 -9.56 7.35 10.73
CA GLN A 118 -9.90 8.00 11.99
C GLN A 118 -10.21 6.84 12.92
N LYS A 119 -9.21 6.39 13.70
CA LYS A 119 -9.45 5.51 14.84
C LYS A 119 -10.42 6.33 15.68
N GLU A 120 -11.68 5.97 15.57
CA GLU A 120 -12.73 6.63 16.32
C GLU A 120 -12.28 6.56 17.77
N SER A 121 -11.93 7.72 18.34
CA SER A 121 -11.84 7.82 19.78
C SER A 121 -13.18 7.26 20.30
N PRO A 122 -13.20 6.36 21.29
CA PRO A 122 -14.44 5.78 21.81
C PRO A 122 -15.32 6.79 22.57
N GLU A 123 -15.19 8.09 22.27
CA GLU A 123 -15.78 9.21 23.01
C GLU A 123 -16.66 10.11 22.14
N ASN A 124 -17.08 9.65 20.95
CA ASN A 124 -18.12 10.34 20.18
C ASN A 124 -19.12 9.36 19.53
N THR A 125 -19.68 8.45 20.33
CA THR A 125 -21.02 7.86 20.10
C THR A 125 -22.11 8.92 20.34
N ASN A 126 -22.05 10.03 19.62
CA ASN A 126 -23.10 11.04 19.64
C ASN A 126 -23.26 11.67 18.25
N MET A 127 -23.59 10.83 17.26
CA MET A 127 -24.16 11.30 16.00
C MET A 127 -25.54 10.66 15.82
N MET A 128 -26.52 11.39 16.34
CA MET A 128 -27.72 11.78 15.60
C MET A 128 -28.61 10.62 15.13
N TYR A 129 -29.51 10.19 16.02
CA TYR A 129 -30.81 9.68 15.59
C TYR A 129 -31.48 10.77 14.73
N THR A 130 -31.42 10.61 13.41
CA THR A 130 -32.25 11.37 12.48
C THR A 130 -33.71 11.00 12.78
N GLN A 131 -34.48 11.93 13.36
CA GLN A 131 -35.93 11.80 13.39
C GLN A 131 -36.43 11.71 11.94
N PRO A 132 -37.27 10.73 11.57
CA PRO A 132 -37.99 10.81 10.31
C PRO A 132 -39.09 11.88 10.43
N ASP A 133 -38.98 12.91 9.61
CA ASP A 133 -40.06 13.84 9.26
C ASP A 133 -41.21 13.04 8.63
N ASN A 134 -42.21 12.71 9.45
CA ASN A 134 -43.54 12.36 8.94
C ASN A 134 -44.42 13.59 9.07
N GLU A 135 -44.37 14.45 8.05
CA GLU A 135 -45.45 15.39 7.74
C GLU A 135 -46.72 14.59 7.44
N PHE A 136 -47.63 14.49 8.41
CA PHE A 136 -49.05 14.31 8.13
C PHE A 136 -49.73 15.66 8.25
N LEU A 137 -49.94 16.29 7.09
CA LEU A 137 -50.90 17.38 6.89
C LEU A 137 -52.29 16.91 7.36
N ILE A 138 -52.89 17.65 8.29
CA ILE A 138 -54.33 17.60 8.60
C ILE A 138 -54.98 18.84 8.00
#